data_AF-A0A973JJL5-F1
#
_entry.id   AF-A0A973JJL5-F1
#
_cell.length_a   1.000
_cell.length_b   1.000
_cell.length_c   1.000
_cell.angle_alpha   90.00
_cell.angle_beta   90.00
_cell.angle_gamma   90.00
#
_symmetry.space_group_name_H-M   'P 1'
#
loop_
_entity.id
_entity.type
_entity.pdbx_description
1 polymer ?
#
loop_
_entity_poly.entity_id
_entity_poly.type
_entity_poly.pdbx_seq_one_letter_code
_entity_poly.pdbx_strand_id
1 'polypeptide(L)' 'MNARPRLRSSLVEPRRLGLWVERSADERLTAMAASVGTTKSALMQWLIEQAPADEAGRPVGWEAAHPREEELPIESP' A
#
# COMPACT_ATOMS: atom_id res chain seq x y z
N MET A 1 -12.20 25.55 -15.03
CA MET A 1 -11.68 25.42 -13.66
C MET A 1 -10.39 24.60 -13.76
N ASN A 2 -9.24 25.26 -13.79
CA ASN A 2 -7.94 24.59 -14.01
C ASN A 2 -7.44 24.06 -12.67
N ALA A 3 -7.61 22.77 -12.40
CA ALA A 3 -6.95 22.10 -11.29
C ALA A 3 -5.43 22.18 -11.53
N ARG A 4 -4.74 23.08 -10.83
CA ARG A 4 -3.27 23.14 -10.87
C ARG A 4 -2.73 21.78 -10.43
N PRO A 5 -1.87 21.11 -11.23
CA PRO A 5 -1.14 19.94 -10.76
C PRO A 5 -0.34 20.36 -9.53
N ARG A 6 -0.60 19.74 -8.37
CA ARG A 6 0.26 19.93 -7.20
C ARG A 6 1.68 19.54 -7.62
N LEU A 7 2.66 20.43 -7.41
CA LEU A 7 4.07 20.09 -7.59
C LEU A 7 4.35 18.79 -6.81
N ARG A 8 5.04 17.83 -7.44
CA ARG A 8 5.62 16.65 -6.77
C ARG A 8 6.68 17.01 -5.70
N SER A 9 6.75 18.26 -5.24
CA SER A 9 7.85 18.80 -4.43
C SER A 9 7.79 18.45 -2.94
N SER A 10 6.83 17.65 -2.49
CA SER A 10 6.79 17.16 -1.10
C SER A 10 7.52 15.82 -0.92
N LEU A 11 7.90 15.15 -2.02
CA LEU A 11 8.61 13.87 -1.95
C LEU A 11 10.12 14.14 -2.01
N VAL A 12 10.82 13.76 -0.94
CA VAL A 12 12.27 13.98 -0.80
C VAL A 12 13.06 13.06 -1.75
N GLU A 13 12.65 11.79 -1.88
CA GLU A 13 13.31 10.80 -2.75
C GLU A 13 12.27 9.88 -3.41
N PRO A 14 11.54 10.35 -4.45
CA PRO A 14 10.47 9.57 -5.05
C PRO A 14 11.00 8.34 -5.81
N ARG A 15 10.50 7.15 -5.49
CA ARG A 15 10.75 5.91 -6.25
C ARG A 15 9.47 5.42 -6.93
N ARG A 16 9.60 4.90 -8.16
CA ARG A 16 8.47 4.31 -8.90
C ARG A 16 8.32 2.84 -8.51
N LEU A 17 7.14 2.47 -8.01
CA LEU A 17 6.78 1.09 -7.74
C LEU A 17 6.10 0.47 -8.98
N GLY A 18 6.61 -0.67 -9.45
CA GLY A 18 6.08 -1.43 -10.59
C GLY A 18 5.18 -2.58 -10.13
N LEU A 19 4.19 -2.30 -9.29
CA LEU A 19 3.37 -3.31 -8.64
C LEU A 19 2.16 -3.71 -9.50
N TRP A 20 1.79 -4.98 -9.41
CA TRP A 20 0.51 -5.50 -9.89
C TRP A 20 -0.48 -5.55 -8.74
N VAL A 21 -1.69 -5.06 -8.99
CA VAL A 21 -2.81 -5.12 -8.04
C VAL A 21 -4.07 -5.52 -8.79
N GLU A 22 -5.02 -6.11 -8.08
CA GLU A 22 -6.34 -6.40 -8.62
C GLU A 22 -7.05 -5.12 -9.09
N ARG A 23 -7.83 -5.22 -10.17
CA ARG A 23 -8.59 -4.08 -10.71
C ARG A 23 -9.47 -3.42 -9.65
N SER A 24 -10.18 -4.23 -8.86
CA SER A 24 -11.09 -3.75 -7.82
C SER A 24 -10.35 -2.95 -6.73
N ALA A 25 -9.11 -3.33 -6.42
CA ALA A 25 -8.27 -2.60 -5.48
C ALA A 25 -7.83 -1.24 -6.05
N ASP A 26 -7.45 -1.19 -7.34
CA ASP A 26 -7.10 0.08 -8.01
C ASP A 26 -8.29 1.05 -8.09
N GLU A 27 -9.47 0.55 -8.43
CA GLU A 27 -10.71 1.34 -8.48
C GLU A 27 -11.05 1.90 -7.10
N ARG A 28 -10.96 1.06 -6.05
CA ARG A 28 -11.18 1.48 -4.67
C ARG A 28 -10.16 2.54 -4.24
N LEU A 29 -8.88 2.35 -4.53
CA LEU A 29 -7.84 3.34 -4.22
C LEU A 29 -8.07 4.67 -4.96
N THR A 30 -8.52 4.60 -6.21
CA THR A 30 -8.88 5.78 -7.02
C THR A 30 -10.04 6.54 -6.37
N ALA A 31 -11.10 5.85 -5.96
CA ALA A 31 -12.25 6.45 -5.31
C ALA A 31 -11.89 7.11 -3.96
N MET A 32 -11.07 6.44 -3.14
CA MET A 32 -10.59 7.00 -1.87
C MET A 32 -9.72 8.25 -2.09
N ALA A 33 -8.83 8.23 -3.08
CA ALA A 33 -7.99 9.39 -3.37
C ALA A 33 -8.85 10.59 -3.81
N ALA A 34 -9.88 10.34 -4.62
CA ALA A 34 -10.84 11.37 -5.04
C ALA A 34 -11.63 11.95 -3.86
N SER A 35 -12.10 11.11 -2.93
CA SER A 35 -12.93 11.57 -1.79
C SER A 35 -12.18 12.50 -0.83
N VAL A 36 -10.88 12.33 -0.68
CA VAL A 36 -10.02 13.22 0.14
C VAL A 36 -9.25 14.26 -0.68
N GLY A 37 -9.53 14.37 -1.99
CA GLY A 37 -8.97 15.39 -2.86
C GLY A 37 -7.45 15.29 -3.06
N THR A 38 -6.90 14.08 -3.10
CA THR A 38 -5.46 13.81 -3.25
C THR A 38 -5.16 12.86 -4.41
N THR A 39 -3.88 12.59 -4.67
CA THR A 39 -3.45 11.61 -5.70
C THR A 39 -3.37 10.21 -5.12
N LYS A 40 -3.52 9.16 -5.95
CA LYS A 40 -3.33 7.77 -5.51
C LYS A 40 -1.99 7.55 -4.83
N SER A 41 -0.92 8.11 -5.38
CA SER A 41 0.43 7.97 -4.79
C SER A 41 0.54 8.62 -3.41
N ALA A 42 -0.06 9.81 -3.23
CA ALA A 42 -0.05 10.48 -1.93
C ALA A 42 -0.90 9.74 -0.89
N LEU A 43 -2.08 9.23 -1.29
CA LEU A 43 -2.90 8.41 -0.41
C LEU A 43 -2.20 7.10 -0.04
N MET A 44 -1.60 6.42 -1.02
CA MET A 44 -0.86 5.18 -0.79
C MET A 44 0.33 5.40 0.15
N GLN A 45 1.11 6.47 -0.05
CA GLN A 45 2.20 6.85 0.87
C GLN A 45 1.68 7.04 2.29
N TRP A 46 0.60 7.82 2.46
CA TRP A 46 0.00 8.05 3.77
C TRP A 46 -0.51 6.76 4.42
N LEU A 47 -1.16 5.87 3.66
CA LEU A 47 -1.61 4.58 4.18
C LEU A 47 -0.44 3.70 4.66
N ILE A 48 0.69 3.72 3.95
CA ILE A 48 1.90 2.98 4.34
C ILE A 48 2.48 3.56 5.65
N GLU A 49 2.54 4.89 5.76
CA GLU A 49 3.07 5.58 6.95
C GLU A 49 2.19 5.40 8.20
N GLN A 50 0.88 5.21 8.03
CA GLN A 50 -0.07 5.04 9.14
C GLN A 50 -0.35 3.58 9.50
N ALA A 51 0.09 2.61 8.68
CA ALA A 51 -0.14 1.20 8.97
C ALA A 51 0.63 0.82 10.25
N PRO A 52 -0.04 0.37 11.33
CA PRO A 52 0.64 -0.07 12.52
C PRO A 52 1.44 -1.34 12.21
N ALA A 53 2.66 -1.42 12.76
CA ALA A 53 3.53 -2.57 12.61
C ALA A 53 3.68 -3.32 13.94
N ASP A 54 3.86 -4.64 13.85
CA ASP A 54 4.25 -5.49 14.99
C ASP A 54 5.75 -5.32 15.33
N GLU A 55 6.23 -6.03 16.35
CA GLU A 55 7.64 -5.99 16.78
C GLU A 55 8.62 -6.43 15.68
N ALA A 56 8.15 -7.19 14.69
CA ALA A 56 8.94 -7.65 13.54
C ALA A 56 8.83 -6.70 12.33
N GLY A 57 8.16 -5.56 12.45
CA GLY A 57 7.99 -4.57 11.40
C GLY A 57 6.95 -4.93 10.34
N ARG A 58 6.08 -5.90 10.61
CA ARG A 58 5.02 -6.33 9.68
C ARG A 58 3.72 -5.62 9.99
N PRO A 59 2.86 -5.33 8.99
CA PRO A 59 1.56 -4.75 9.26
C PRO A 59 0.76 -5.60 10.25
N VAL A 60 0.17 -4.97 11.26
CA VAL A 60 -0.66 -5.67 12.26
C VAL A 60 -1.79 -6.43 11.55
N GLY A 61 -1.97 -7.70 11.93
CA GLY A 61 -2.97 -8.59 11.33
C GLY A 61 -2.54 -9.26 10.03
N TRP A 62 -1.36 -8.95 9.49
CA TRP A 62 -0.84 -9.56 8.27
C TRP A 62 -0.79 -11.09 8.35
N GLU A 63 -0.19 -11.65 9.40
CA GLU A 63 -0.06 -13.12 9.57
C GLU A 63 -1.41 -13.83 9.70
N ALA A 64 -2.40 -13.18 10.34
CA ALA A 64 -3.73 -13.76 10.51
C ALA A 64 -4.53 -13.73 9.20
N ALA A 65 -4.36 -12.68 8.39
CA ALA A 65 -5.03 -12.53 7.10
C ALA A 65 -4.35 -13.32 5.96
N HIS A 66 -3.05 -13.61 6.12
CA HIS A 66 -2.24 -14.37 5.18
C HIS A 66 -1.52 -15.47 5.98
N PRO A 67 -2.25 -16.47 6.50
CA PRO A 67 -1.62 -17.63 7.09
C PRO A 67 -0.65 -18.20 6.04
N ARG A 68 0.57 -18.55 6.46
CA ARG A 68 1.51 -19.23 5.57
C ARG A 68 0.85 -20.54 5.14
N GLU A 69 0.33 -20.60 3.92
CA GLU A 69 -0.40 -21.78 3.42
C GLU A 69 0.52 -22.98 3.19
N GLU A 70 1.84 -22.85 3.31
CA GLU A 70 2.78 -23.95 3.09
C GLU A 70 3.95 -23.91 4.08
N GLU A 71 3.77 -24.45 5.28
CA GLU A 71 4.84 -25.33 5.79
C GLU A 71 4.76 -26.60 4.93
N LEU A 72 5.57 -26.66 3.87
CA LEU A 72 5.89 -27.94 3.25
C LEU A 72 6.40 -28.84 4.39
N PRO A 73 5.84 -30.06 4.58
CA PRO A 73 6.34 -30.94 5.61
C PRO A 73 7.83 -31.14 5.38
N ILE A 74 8.64 -30.70 6.33
CA ILE A 74 10.04 -31.09 6.38
C ILE A 74 10.00 -32.58 6.68
N GLU A 75 10.16 -33.41 5.66
CA GLU A 75 10.54 -34.80 5.87
C GLU A 75 11.90 -34.79 6.58
N SER A 76 11.87 -34.94 7.91
CA SER A 76 13.06 -35.22 8.70
C SER A 76 13.55 -36.64 8.35
N PRO A 77 14.83 -36.82 7.96
CA PRO A 77 15.43 -38.14 7.83
C PRO A 77 15.65 -38.82 9.19
#